data_AF-A0A2K3PC96-F1
#
_entry.id   AF-A0A2K3PC96-F1
#
_cell.length_a   1.000
_cell.length_b   1.000
_cell.length_c   1.000
_cell.angle_alpha   90.00
_cell.angle_beta   90.00
_cell.angle_gamma   90.00
#
_symmetry.space_group_name_H-M   'P 1'
#
loop_
_entity.id
_entity.type
_entity.pdbx_description
1 polymer ?
#
loop_
_entity_poly.entity_id
_entity_poly.type
_entity_poly.pdbx_seq_one_letter_code
_entity_poly.pdbx_strand_id
1 'polypeptide(L)'
;IALGGTSVTKGKESLLIPLHTKIINPSLVKRCPHRSEIQSIVLADAESLGYLLLGSVDSYGHLIVSKLDVSGEDIDRLTYSALPPDNGIGEGSWSGLCFSPNQIAMAAVARSFCKTIDIFDQDMHIRKLRPLWDPTSITFLQNGVNGDQNSLLAITEGSQLTMWDLRMKENGGCVHRISGTPGDTLYSVCSSSTGNIAVGGVDRTVTIYDPRRLAAIIIS
;
A
#
# COMPACT_ATOMS: atom_id res chain seq x y z
N ILE A 1 18.69 11.81 4.86
CA ILE A 1 19.61 11.73 3.70
C ILE A 1 18.77 12.13 2.52
N ALA A 2 19.02 13.29 1.89
CA ALA A 2 18.27 13.70 0.72
C ALA A 2 18.43 12.62 -0.37
N LEU A 3 17.33 12.00 -0.79
CA LEU A 3 17.22 11.19 -2.02
C LEU A 3 17.33 12.11 -3.25
N GLY A 4 18.38 12.93 -3.29
CA GLY A 4 18.72 13.80 -4.40
C GLY A 4 19.69 13.09 -5.32
N GLY A 5 19.18 12.47 -6.37
CA GLY A 5 19.99 11.92 -7.46
C GLY A 5 19.35 10.68 -8.07
N THR A 6 18.96 10.78 -9.33
CA THR A 6 18.34 9.71 -10.12
C THR A 6 19.09 8.38 -10.00
N SER A 7 18.46 7.36 -9.39
CA SER A 7 19.00 6.00 -9.16
C SER A 7 19.21 5.16 -10.44
N VAL A 8 19.18 5.78 -11.60
CA VAL A 8 19.20 5.14 -12.91
C VAL A 8 20.05 5.96 -13.88
N THR A 9 20.93 5.27 -14.59
CA THR A 9 21.70 5.84 -15.71
C THR A 9 20.94 5.64 -17.01
N LYS A 10 20.96 6.62 -17.92
CA LYS A 10 20.37 6.45 -19.26
C LYS A 10 21.35 5.71 -20.17
N GLY A 11 20.98 4.50 -20.57
CA GLY A 11 21.62 3.73 -21.63
C GLY A 11 21.22 4.19 -23.02
N LYS A 12 21.63 3.42 -24.04
CA LYS A 12 21.23 3.62 -25.44
C LYS A 12 19.70 3.58 -25.53
N GLU A 13 19.11 4.43 -26.38
CA GLU A 13 17.64 4.52 -26.55
C GLU A 13 16.85 4.92 -25.28
N SER A 14 17.49 5.62 -24.33
CA SER A 14 16.87 6.01 -23.04
C SER A 14 16.50 4.83 -22.13
N LEU A 15 17.03 3.63 -22.39
CA LEU A 15 16.90 2.49 -21.48
C LEU A 15 17.46 2.86 -20.10
N LEU A 16 16.68 2.62 -19.05
CA LEU A 16 17.12 2.88 -17.69
C LEU A 16 18.01 1.72 -17.21
N ILE A 17 19.28 2.02 -16.94
CA ILE A 17 20.25 1.08 -16.40
C ILE A 17 20.30 1.28 -14.88
N PRO A 18 20.03 0.24 -14.07
CA PRO A 18 20.20 0.31 -12.63
C PRO A 18 21.64 0.66 -12.28
N LEU A 19 21.84 1.67 -11.44
CA LEU A 19 23.16 1.96 -10.90
C LEU A 19 23.56 0.84 -9.94
N HIS A 20 24.80 0.34 -10.07
CA HIS A 20 25.35 -0.56 -9.09
C HIS A 20 25.59 0.22 -7.79
N THR A 21 24.73 0.02 -6.81
CA THR A 21 24.83 0.66 -5.49
C THR A 21 25.56 -0.27 -4.54
N LYS A 22 26.61 0.23 -3.89
CA LYS A 22 27.30 -0.50 -2.83
C LYS A 22 26.54 -0.30 -1.52
N ILE A 23 26.20 -1.39 -0.85
CA ILE A 23 25.65 -1.34 0.52
C ILE A 23 26.78 -0.91 1.44
N ILE A 24 26.66 0.27 2.07
CA ILE A 24 27.70 0.83 2.92
C ILE A 24 27.47 0.37 4.37
N ASN A 25 26.30 0.69 4.93
CA ASN A 25 25.96 0.43 6.32
C ASN A 25 24.65 -0.37 6.41
N PRO A 26 24.70 -1.71 6.29
CA PRO A 26 23.51 -2.53 6.51
C PRO A 26 23.17 -2.55 8.00
N SER A 27 21.88 -2.59 8.28
CA SER A 27 21.36 -2.65 9.64
C SER A 27 20.28 -3.70 9.77
N LEU A 28 20.35 -4.48 10.84
CA LEU A 28 19.37 -5.52 11.11
C LEU A 28 18.17 -4.95 11.87
N VAL A 29 16.97 -5.07 11.29
CA VAL A 29 15.71 -4.81 11.99
C VAL A 29 15.39 -6.05 12.84
N LYS A 30 15.51 -5.91 14.17
CA LYS A 30 15.42 -7.06 15.10
C LYS A 30 13.99 -7.42 15.52
N ARG A 31 13.00 -6.55 15.28
CA ARG A 31 11.62 -6.70 15.78
C ARG A 31 10.58 -6.94 14.69
N CYS A 32 10.83 -7.91 13.81
CA CYS A 32 9.82 -8.41 12.87
C CYS A 32 9.53 -9.91 13.10
N PRO A 33 9.04 -10.34 14.29
CA PRO A 33 8.84 -11.74 14.63
C PRO A 33 7.57 -12.33 13.99
N HIS A 34 7.45 -12.26 12.66
CA HIS A 34 6.38 -12.95 11.94
C HIS A 34 6.52 -14.46 12.16
N ARG A 35 5.38 -15.13 12.42
CA ARG A 35 5.31 -16.59 12.59
C ARG A 35 4.87 -17.31 11.31
N SER A 36 4.52 -16.52 10.30
CA SER A 36 3.99 -16.96 9.01
C SER A 36 4.70 -16.21 7.89
N GLU A 37 4.45 -16.62 6.64
CA GLU A 37 5.07 -16.00 5.47
C GLU A 37 4.72 -14.52 5.36
N ILE A 38 5.74 -13.67 5.15
CA ILE A 38 5.56 -12.24 4.93
C ILE A 38 5.06 -12.01 3.50
N GLN A 39 3.91 -11.38 3.36
CA GLN A 39 3.26 -11.13 2.07
C GLN A 39 3.47 -9.71 1.55
N SER A 40 3.69 -8.73 2.44
CA SER A 40 3.93 -7.35 2.03
C SER A 40 4.85 -6.62 3.02
N ILE A 41 5.73 -5.79 2.47
CA ILE A 41 6.65 -4.90 3.19
C ILE A 41 6.51 -3.52 2.58
N VAL A 42 6.32 -2.50 3.41
CA VAL A 42 6.15 -1.11 2.97
C VAL A 42 7.00 -0.18 3.82
N LEU A 43 7.73 0.71 3.16
CA LEU A 43 8.44 1.80 3.80
C LEU A 43 7.64 3.09 3.60
N ALA A 44 7.27 3.75 4.69
CA ALA A 44 6.66 5.07 4.67
C ALA A 44 7.64 6.12 5.17
N ASP A 45 7.70 7.22 4.42
CA ASP A 45 8.60 8.32 4.70
C ASP A 45 7.95 9.33 5.65
N ALA A 46 8.52 9.46 6.85
CA ALA A 46 8.19 10.50 7.82
C ALA A 46 9.36 11.47 7.98
N GLU A 47 10.03 11.84 6.88
CA GLU A 47 11.23 12.70 6.84
C GLU A 47 11.07 13.98 7.67
N SER A 48 9.88 14.60 7.65
CA SER A 48 9.56 15.78 8.47
C SER A 48 9.62 15.54 9.98
N LEU A 49 9.49 14.28 10.41
CA LEU A 49 9.58 13.83 11.79
C LEU A 49 10.95 13.18 12.10
N GLY A 50 11.85 13.07 11.11
CA GLY A 50 13.20 12.55 11.27
C GLY A 50 13.29 11.03 11.38
N TYR A 51 12.29 10.28 10.93
CA TYR A 51 12.28 8.81 10.97
C TYR A 51 11.54 8.20 9.77
N LEU A 52 11.70 6.90 9.57
CA LEU A 52 10.95 6.11 8.60
C LEU A 52 10.09 5.09 9.35
N LEU A 53 8.97 4.67 8.77
CA LEU A 53 8.20 3.54 9.26
C LEU A 53 8.35 2.36 8.29
N LEU A 54 8.84 1.23 8.80
CA LEU A 54 8.87 -0.02 8.09
C LEU A 54 7.73 -0.90 8.58
N GLY A 55 6.72 -1.05 7.75
CA GLY A 55 5.60 -1.95 7.99
C GLY A 55 5.79 -3.28 7.27
N SER A 56 5.36 -4.35 7.91
CA SER A 56 5.33 -5.70 7.33
C SER A 56 4.07 -6.42 7.77
N VAL A 57 3.53 -7.26 6.88
CA VAL A 57 2.34 -8.06 7.16
C VAL A 57 2.54 -9.49 6.68
N ASP A 58 2.09 -10.45 7.49
CA ASP A 58 2.12 -11.88 7.13
C ASP A 58 0.84 -12.35 6.41
N SER A 59 0.85 -13.61 5.99
CA SER A 59 -0.26 -14.26 5.28
C SER A 59 -1.58 -14.34 6.06
N TYR A 60 -1.57 -14.05 7.36
CA TYR A 60 -2.77 -13.99 8.20
C TYR A 60 -3.22 -12.56 8.49
N GLY A 61 -2.45 -11.56 8.06
CA GLY A 61 -2.73 -10.14 8.26
C GLY A 61 -2.19 -9.57 9.57
N HIS A 62 -1.25 -10.24 10.23
CA HIS A 62 -0.58 -9.68 11.40
C HIS A 62 0.36 -8.55 10.98
N LEU A 63 0.08 -7.33 11.42
CA LEU A 63 0.84 -6.13 11.11
C LEU A 63 1.95 -5.93 12.15
N ILE A 64 3.17 -5.67 11.69
CA ILE A 64 4.28 -5.22 12.53
C ILE A 64 4.89 -3.98 11.90
N VAL A 65 5.03 -2.91 12.68
CA VAL A 65 5.59 -1.63 12.23
C VAL A 65 6.75 -1.22 13.11
N SER A 66 7.93 -1.07 12.52
CA SER A 66 9.16 -0.63 13.16
C SER A 66 9.53 0.78 12.73
N LYS A 67 9.79 1.65 13.71
CA LYS A 67 10.29 3.01 13.50
C LYS A 67 11.81 3.00 13.34
N LEU A 68 12.28 3.40 12.17
CA LEU A 68 13.71 3.45 11.84
C LEU A 68 14.22 4.88 11.94
N ASP A 69 15.25 5.13 12.74
CA ASP A 69 15.94 6.42 12.75
C ASP A 69 16.79 6.59 11.47
N VAL A 70 16.64 7.73 10.79
CA VAL A 70 17.41 8.08 9.58
C VAL A 70 18.89 8.29 9.91
N SER A 71 19.22 8.57 11.18
CA SER A 71 20.60 8.66 11.67
C SER A 71 21.34 7.31 11.69
N GLY A 72 20.60 6.19 11.70
CA GLY A 72 21.15 4.84 11.80
C GLY A 72 21.64 4.43 13.20
N GLU A 73 21.51 5.29 14.22
CA GLU A 73 21.99 4.98 15.58
C GLU A 73 21.01 4.13 16.39
N ASP A 74 19.69 4.27 16.15
CA ASP A 74 18.66 3.47 16.82
C ASP A 74 17.52 3.09 15.86
N ILE A 75 17.62 1.89 15.29
CA ILE A 75 16.69 1.36 14.29
C ILE A 75 15.50 0.65 14.94
N ASP A 76 15.46 0.59 16.27
CA ASP A 76 14.50 -0.19 17.03
C ASP A 76 13.78 0.64 18.10
N ARG A 77 13.72 1.95 17.88
CA ARG A 77 13.31 2.95 18.86
C ARG A 77 11.86 2.76 19.33
N LEU A 78 10.97 2.30 18.44
CA LEU A 78 9.59 1.90 18.75
C LEU A 78 9.07 0.92 17.70
N THR A 79 8.57 -0.23 18.14
CA THR A 79 7.85 -1.18 17.29
C THR A 79 6.48 -1.44 17.90
N TYR A 80 5.43 -1.39 17.09
CA TYR A 80 4.10 -1.83 17.47
C TYR A 80 3.64 -2.97 16.55
N SER A 81 2.69 -3.75 17.04
CA SER A 81 2.08 -4.85 16.30
C SER A 81 0.57 -4.82 16.46
N ALA A 82 -0.16 -5.14 15.40
CA ALA A 82 -1.60 -5.25 15.43
C ALA A 82 -2.04 -6.58 14.82
N LEU A 83 -2.82 -7.36 15.57
CA LEU A 83 -3.47 -8.54 15.03
C LEU A 83 -4.72 -8.12 14.25
N PRO A 84 -5.09 -8.86 13.20
CA PRO A 84 -6.41 -8.70 12.61
C PRO A 84 -7.49 -8.95 13.70
N PRO A 85 -8.66 -8.30 13.63
CA PRO A 85 -9.67 -8.38 14.71
C PRO A 85 -10.20 -9.78 15.03
N ASP A 86 -10.03 -10.73 14.11
CA ASP A 86 -10.41 -12.12 14.25
C ASP A 86 -9.24 -13.02 14.67
N ASN A 87 -8.11 -12.42 15.08
CA ASN A 87 -6.86 -13.09 15.46
C ASN A 87 -6.26 -13.98 14.36
N GLY A 88 -6.57 -13.73 13.09
CA GLY A 88 -6.00 -14.46 11.97
C GLY A 88 -6.62 -15.85 11.84
N ILE A 89 -7.86 -16.02 12.29
CA ILE A 89 -8.57 -17.28 12.15
C ILE A 89 -8.78 -17.62 10.66
N GLY A 90 -8.56 -18.87 10.29
CA GLY A 90 -8.77 -19.37 8.93
C GLY A 90 -7.48 -19.77 8.23
N GLU A 91 -7.47 -19.64 6.90
CA GLU A 91 -6.35 -19.99 6.03
C GLU A 91 -5.54 -18.72 5.69
N GLY A 92 -4.22 -18.87 5.67
CA GLY A 92 -3.33 -17.80 5.20
C GLY A 92 -3.54 -17.52 3.71
N SER A 93 -3.47 -16.26 3.32
CA SER A 93 -3.65 -15.84 1.92
C SER A 93 -2.74 -14.67 1.59
N TRP A 94 -2.89 -14.09 0.39
CA TRP A 94 -2.25 -12.81 0.11
C TRP A 94 -2.73 -11.75 1.10
N SER A 95 -1.78 -11.01 1.66
CA SER A 95 -2.02 -9.85 2.50
C SER A 95 -1.27 -8.64 1.96
N GLY A 96 -1.98 -7.53 1.84
CA GLY A 96 -1.42 -6.25 1.39
C GLY A 96 -1.33 -5.26 2.54
N LEU A 97 -0.36 -4.35 2.47
CA LEU A 97 -0.20 -3.25 3.41
C LEU A 97 -0.04 -1.93 2.64
N CYS A 98 -0.61 -0.84 3.14
CA CYS A 98 -0.22 0.51 2.74
C CYS A 98 -0.43 1.51 3.89
N PHE A 99 0.45 2.52 4.00
CA PHE A 99 0.30 3.62 4.95
C PHE A 99 -0.44 4.80 4.33
N SER A 100 -1.19 5.52 5.15
CA SER A 100 -1.83 6.77 4.73
C SER A 100 -0.78 7.87 4.55
N PRO A 101 -0.75 8.60 3.42
CA PRO A 101 0.23 9.66 3.17
C PRO A 101 0.04 10.87 4.08
N ASN A 102 -1.16 11.07 4.62
CA ASN A 102 -1.49 12.24 5.46
C ASN A 102 -1.44 11.92 6.96
N GLN A 103 -1.52 10.64 7.31
CA GLN A 103 -1.52 10.16 8.69
C GLN A 103 -0.64 8.91 8.74
N ILE A 104 0.67 9.12 8.91
CA ILE A 104 1.66 8.05 8.77
C ILE A 104 1.51 6.91 9.79
N ALA A 105 0.85 7.18 10.93
CA ALA A 105 0.49 6.17 11.92
C ALA A 105 -0.68 5.26 11.48
N MET A 106 -1.42 5.67 10.45
CA MET A 106 -2.55 4.93 9.92
C MET A 106 -2.11 3.96 8.82
N ALA A 107 -2.49 2.70 8.97
CA ALA A 107 -2.19 1.63 8.03
C ALA A 107 -3.48 0.93 7.59
N ALA A 108 -3.53 0.52 6.33
CA ALA A 108 -4.56 -0.38 5.81
C ALA A 108 -3.94 -1.75 5.53
N VAL A 109 -4.59 -2.81 6.01
CA VAL A 109 -4.17 -4.20 5.82
C VAL A 109 -5.27 -4.95 5.09
N ALA A 110 -4.98 -5.41 3.87
CA ALA A 110 -5.89 -6.26 3.12
C ALA A 110 -5.59 -7.74 3.40
N ARG A 111 -6.64 -8.56 3.43
CA ARG A 111 -6.55 -10.02 3.47
C ARG A 111 -7.45 -10.60 2.39
N SER A 112 -6.84 -11.32 1.44
CA SER A 112 -7.50 -11.80 0.22
C SER A 112 -8.69 -12.71 0.55
N PHE A 113 -8.46 -13.90 1.10
CA PHE A 113 -9.52 -14.90 1.33
C PHE A 113 -10.57 -14.46 2.36
N CYS A 114 -10.19 -13.58 3.28
CA CYS A 114 -11.12 -13.02 4.26
C CYS A 114 -12.03 -11.95 3.65
N LYS A 115 -11.69 -11.41 2.47
CA LYS A 115 -12.38 -10.28 1.82
C LYS A 115 -12.53 -9.08 2.76
N THR A 116 -11.43 -8.73 3.43
CA THR A 116 -11.40 -7.63 4.39
C THR A 116 -10.23 -6.70 4.13
N ILE A 117 -10.47 -5.41 4.34
CA ILE A 117 -9.40 -4.45 4.65
C ILE A 117 -9.63 -3.91 6.06
N ASP A 118 -8.65 -4.08 6.92
CA ASP A 118 -8.65 -3.57 8.29
C ASP A 118 -7.79 -2.30 8.35
N ILE A 119 -8.37 -1.22 8.88
CA ILE A 119 -7.71 0.09 9.06
C ILE A 119 -7.28 0.20 10.51
N PHE A 120 -5.99 0.46 10.71
CA PHE A 120 -5.38 0.64 12.01
C PHE A 120 -4.86 2.06 12.16
N ASP A 121 -4.97 2.61 13.37
CA ASP A 121 -4.18 3.75 13.82
C ASP A 121 -3.24 3.22 14.91
N GLN A 122 -1.96 3.11 14.57
CA GLN A 122 -0.97 2.35 15.35
C GLN A 122 -1.43 0.90 15.58
N ASP A 123 -1.59 0.47 16.83
CA ASP A 123 -2.05 -0.86 17.24
C ASP A 123 -3.58 -0.95 17.38
N MET A 124 -4.30 0.16 17.22
CA MET A 124 -5.74 0.22 17.40
C MET A 124 -6.48 -0.04 16.07
N HIS A 125 -7.37 -1.02 16.05
CA HIS A 125 -8.28 -1.23 14.93
C HIS A 125 -9.38 -0.16 14.92
N ILE A 126 -9.49 0.58 13.81
CA ILE A 126 -10.43 1.70 13.64
C ILE A 126 -11.64 1.27 12.83
N ARG A 127 -11.43 0.52 11.74
CA ARG A 127 -12.50 0.21 10.79
C ARG A 127 -12.19 -1.04 9.98
N LYS A 128 -13.24 -1.78 9.62
CA LYS A 128 -13.19 -2.89 8.66
C LYS A 128 -14.00 -2.52 7.40
N LEU A 129 -13.37 -2.64 6.24
CA LEU A 129 -14.00 -2.56 4.92
C LEU A 129 -14.22 -3.97 4.37
N ARG A 130 -15.29 -4.16 3.59
CA ARG A 130 -15.68 -5.46 3.01
C ARG A 130 -15.86 -5.33 1.49
N PRO A 131 -14.78 -5.54 0.71
CA PRO A 131 -14.88 -5.74 -0.73
C PRO A 131 -15.86 -6.85 -1.10
N LEU A 132 -16.35 -6.83 -2.34
CA LEU A 132 -17.21 -7.89 -2.85
C LEU A 132 -16.38 -9.13 -3.25
N TRP A 133 -15.17 -8.91 -3.75
CA TRP A 133 -14.23 -9.94 -4.18
C TRP A 133 -12.95 -9.93 -3.34
N ASP A 134 -12.13 -10.96 -3.52
CA ASP A 134 -10.86 -11.08 -2.83
C ASP A 134 -9.92 -9.94 -3.28
N PRO A 135 -9.46 -9.06 -2.37
CA PRO A 135 -8.54 -7.99 -2.72
C PRO A 135 -7.18 -8.55 -3.13
N THR A 136 -6.56 -7.93 -4.13
CA THR A 136 -5.26 -8.35 -4.71
C THR A 136 -4.19 -7.27 -4.60
N SER A 137 -4.57 -6.00 -4.39
CA SER A 137 -3.65 -4.89 -4.18
C SER A 137 -4.39 -3.71 -3.55
N ILE A 138 -3.69 -2.91 -2.74
CA ILE A 138 -4.24 -1.73 -2.06
C ILE A 138 -3.26 -0.56 -2.11
N THR A 139 -3.78 0.66 -2.24
CA THR A 139 -2.97 1.87 -2.14
C THR A 139 -3.81 3.06 -1.70
N PHE A 140 -3.27 3.89 -0.80
CA PHE A 140 -3.85 5.19 -0.52
C PHE A 140 -3.58 6.13 -1.68
N LEU A 141 -4.59 6.91 -2.08
CA LEU A 141 -4.41 7.88 -3.14
C LEU A 141 -3.59 9.08 -2.65
N GLN A 142 -2.67 9.54 -3.49
CA GLN A 142 -1.89 10.74 -3.24
C GLN A 142 -2.48 11.88 -4.07
N ASN A 143 -3.15 12.85 -3.45
CA ASN A 143 -3.63 14.05 -4.14
C ASN A 143 -3.00 15.27 -3.48
N GLY A 144 -1.96 15.81 -4.09
CA GLY A 144 -1.28 17.01 -3.59
C GLY A 144 -2.02 18.33 -3.87
N VAL A 145 -3.15 18.30 -4.60
CA VAL A 145 -3.73 19.53 -5.20
C VAL A 145 -4.87 20.14 -4.38
N ASN A 146 -5.58 19.36 -3.55
CA ASN A 146 -6.62 19.90 -2.68
C ASN A 146 -6.33 19.45 -1.25
N GLY A 147 -6.25 20.39 -0.31
CA GLY A 147 -6.04 20.17 1.13
C GLY A 147 -7.16 19.40 1.85
N ASP A 148 -7.99 18.66 1.10
CA ASP A 148 -8.89 17.68 1.66
C ASP A 148 -8.08 16.44 2.01
N GLN A 149 -8.10 16.12 3.30
CA GLN A 149 -7.40 15.00 3.91
C GLN A 149 -7.77 13.71 3.16
N ASN A 150 -6.83 13.24 2.34
CA ASN A 150 -7.04 12.16 1.37
C ASN A 150 -7.17 10.82 2.12
N SER A 151 -8.39 10.50 2.55
CA SER A 151 -8.78 9.23 3.15
C SER A 151 -9.35 8.25 2.11
N LEU A 152 -8.94 8.39 0.85
CA LEU A 152 -9.42 7.58 -0.26
C LEU A 152 -8.44 6.44 -0.52
N LEU A 153 -8.95 5.22 -0.44
CA LEU A 153 -8.21 3.98 -0.65
C LEU A 153 -8.65 3.36 -1.99
N ALA A 154 -7.69 3.08 -2.86
CA ALA A 154 -7.92 2.31 -4.08
C ALA A 154 -7.56 0.84 -3.85
N ILE A 155 -8.43 -0.05 -4.29
CA ILE A 155 -8.31 -1.50 -4.12
C ILE A 155 -8.57 -2.16 -5.47
N THR A 156 -7.73 -3.12 -5.84
CA THR A 156 -8.07 -4.10 -6.88
C THR A 156 -8.69 -5.32 -6.24
N GLU A 157 -9.85 -5.75 -6.74
CA GLU A 157 -10.59 -6.92 -6.27
C GLU A 157 -11.18 -7.68 -7.48
N GLY A 158 -10.65 -8.88 -7.75
CA GLY A 158 -10.94 -9.59 -9.01
C GLY A 158 -10.59 -8.74 -10.23
N SER A 159 -11.54 -8.55 -11.16
CA SER A 159 -11.38 -7.69 -12.35
C SER A 159 -11.81 -6.23 -12.14
N GLN A 160 -11.90 -5.78 -10.88
CA GLN A 160 -12.46 -4.47 -10.56
C GLN A 160 -11.45 -3.59 -9.82
N LEU A 161 -11.49 -2.29 -10.15
CA LEU A 161 -10.87 -1.23 -9.36
C LEU A 161 -11.94 -0.53 -8.55
N THR A 162 -11.79 -0.49 -7.23
CA THR A 162 -12.74 0.14 -6.32
C THR A 162 -12.07 1.21 -5.47
N MET A 163 -12.82 2.27 -5.17
CA MET A 163 -12.35 3.41 -4.40
C MET A 163 -13.23 3.57 -3.16
N TRP A 164 -12.58 3.75 -2.01
CA TRP A 164 -13.23 3.72 -0.70
C TRP A 164 -12.83 4.95 0.11
N ASP A 165 -13.81 5.77 0.49
CA ASP A 165 -13.59 6.91 1.39
C ASP A 165 -13.82 6.48 2.84
N LEU A 166 -12.78 6.55 3.67
CA LEU A 166 -12.85 6.14 5.08
C LEU A 166 -13.76 7.03 5.94
N ARG A 167 -14.17 8.20 5.46
CA ARG A 167 -15.10 9.12 6.14
C ARG A 167 -16.56 8.77 5.84
N MET A 168 -16.80 8.15 4.67
CA MET A 168 -18.14 7.79 4.22
C MET A 168 -18.64 6.54 4.93
N LYS A 169 -19.88 6.58 5.42
CA LYS A 169 -20.56 5.42 6.06
C LYS A 169 -21.50 4.68 5.10
N GLU A 170 -22.05 5.38 4.12
CA GLU A 170 -22.89 4.80 3.07
C GLU A 170 -22.10 3.79 2.23
N ASN A 171 -22.77 2.74 1.75
CA ASN A 171 -22.16 1.64 0.98
C ASN A 171 -20.89 1.04 1.64
N GLY A 172 -20.80 1.10 2.97
CA GLY A 172 -19.61 0.65 3.71
C GLY A 172 -18.35 1.47 3.43
N GLY A 173 -18.46 2.63 2.75
CA GLY A 173 -17.36 3.50 2.34
C GLY A 173 -17.00 3.42 0.86
N CYS A 174 -17.55 2.48 0.08
CA CYS A 174 -17.26 2.35 -1.35
C CYS A 174 -17.93 3.48 -2.14
N VAL A 175 -17.13 4.37 -2.73
CA VAL A 175 -17.62 5.52 -3.51
C VAL A 175 -17.65 5.26 -5.01
N HIS A 176 -16.72 4.46 -5.53
CA HIS A 176 -16.66 4.12 -6.95
C HIS A 176 -16.24 2.67 -7.16
N ARG A 177 -16.79 2.08 -8.23
CA ARG A 177 -16.47 0.73 -8.69
C ARG A 177 -16.38 0.76 -10.21
N ILE A 178 -15.19 0.47 -10.72
CA ILE A 178 -14.90 0.36 -12.15
C ILE A 178 -14.71 -1.12 -12.43
N SER A 179 -15.62 -1.70 -13.19
CA SER A 179 -15.56 -3.11 -13.56
C SER A 179 -14.85 -3.27 -14.90
N GLY A 180 -13.80 -4.09 -14.92
CA GLY A 180 -13.21 -4.60 -16.16
C GLY A 180 -13.95 -5.83 -16.66
N THR A 181 -13.38 -6.48 -17.68
CA THR A 181 -13.89 -7.74 -18.21
C THR A 181 -13.92 -8.82 -17.12
N PRO A 182 -15.02 -9.56 -16.94
CA PRO A 182 -15.05 -10.69 -16.00
C PRO A 182 -13.96 -11.71 -16.34
N GLY A 183 -13.16 -12.09 -15.33
CA GLY A 183 -12.01 -12.99 -15.49
C GLY A 183 -10.66 -12.28 -15.62
N ASP A 184 -10.65 -11.00 -16.02
CA ASP A 184 -9.42 -10.22 -16.17
C ASP A 184 -8.95 -9.68 -14.81
N THR A 185 -8.38 -10.57 -13.99
CA THR A 185 -7.93 -10.24 -12.63
C THR A 185 -6.87 -9.14 -12.66
N LEU A 186 -7.11 -8.09 -11.88
CA LEU A 186 -6.14 -7.04 -11.60
C LEU A 186 -5.25 -7.49 -10.43
N TYR A 187 -3.94 -7.32 -10.55
CA TYR A 187 -2.96 -7.77 -9.56
C TYR A 187 -2.24 -6.63 -8.84
N SER A 188 -2.28 -5.42 -9.39
CA SER A 188 -1.54 -4.29 -8.85
C SER A 188 -2.30 -2.99 -9.03
N VAL A 189 -2.16 -2.10 -8.05
CA VAL A 189 -2.59 -0.72 -8.13
C VAL A 189 -1.50 0.19 -7.58
N CYS A 190 -1.28 1.33 -8.24
CA CYS A 190 -0.46 2.40 -7.69
C CYS A 190 -1.11 3.76 -7.94
N SER A 191 -0.75 4.73 -7.09
CA SER A 191 -1.21 6.11 -7.20
C SER A 191 -0.02 7.02 -7.47
N SER A 192 -0.24 8.01 -8.34
CA SER A 192 0.70 9.11 -8.59
C SER A 192 0.38 10.32 -7.73
N SER A 193 1.38 11.17 -7.46
CA SER A 193 1.19 12.43 -6.74
C SER A 193 0.24 13.42 -7.43
N THR A 194 0.03 13.28 -8.73
CA THR A 194 -0.92 14.07 -9.52
C THR A 194 -2.37 13.59 -9.39
N GLY A 195 -2.58 12.45 -8.72
CA GLY A 195 -3.88 11.85 -8.45
C GLY A 195 -4.30 10.76 -9.44
N ASN A 196 -3.52 10.45 -10.48
CA ASN A 196 -3.84 9.34 -11.39
C ASN A 196 -3.61 7.99 -10.71
N ILE A 197 -4.40 7.00 -11.11
CA ILE A 197 -4.34 5.62 -10.62
C ILE A 197 -3.93 4.73 -11.78
N ALA A 198 -2.91 3.91 -11.62
CA ALA A 198 -2.56 2.88 -12.59
C ALA A 198 -2.86 1.49 -12.02
N VAL A 199 -3.43 0.62 -12.85
CA VAL A 199 -3.65 -0.79 -12.53
C VAL A 199 -3.02 -1.68 -13.57
N GLY A 200 -2.53 -2.84 -13.13
CA GLY A 200 -2.02 -3.88 -14.01
C GLY A 200 -2.62 -5.23 -13.64
N GLY A 201 -2.91 -6.05 -14.65
CA GLY A 201 -3.61 -7.32 -14.49
C GLY A 201 -3.14 -8.42 -15.45
N VAL A 202 -3.94 -9.48 -15.50
CA VAL A 202 -3.71 -10.68 -16.32
C VAL A 202 -3.68 -10.41 -17.83
N ASP A 203 -4.34 -9.35 -18.27
CA ASP A 203 -4.41 -8.92 -19.67
C ASP A 203 -3.07 -8.39 -20.20
N ARG A 204 -2.04 -8.27 -19.34
CA ARG A 204 -0.70 -7.75 -19.64
C ARG A 204 -0.74 -6.29 -20.08
N THR A 205 -1.76 -5.54 -19.68
CA THR A 205 -1.84 -4.09 -19.93
C THR A 205 -1.68 -3.32 -18.63
N VAL A 206 -1.33 -2.03 -18.77
CA VAL A 206 -1.44 -1.06 -17.68
C VAL A 206 -2.48 -0.02 -18.08
N THR A 207 -3.55 0.06 -17.29
CA THR A 207 -4.60 1.04 -17.48
C THR A 207 -4.45 2.18 -16.48
N ILE A 208 -4.44 3.42 -16.98
CA ILE A 208 -4.35 4.62 -16.17
C ILE A 208 -5.71 5.30 -16.12
N TYR A 209 -6.20 5.56 -14.91
CA TYR A 209 -7.44 6.27 -14.64
C TYR A 209 -7.12 7.65 -14.07
N ASP A 210 -7.80 8.68 -14.61
CA ASP A 210 -7.94 9.97 -13.94
C ASP A 210 -9.21 9.92 -13.07
N PRO A 211 -9.10 9.82 -11.73
CA PRO A 211 -10.28 9.74 -10.86
C PRO A 211 -11.12 11.03 -10.88
N ARG A 212 -10.57 12.17 -11.33
CA ARG A 212 -11.33 13.42 -11.47
C ARG A 212 -12.26 13.40 -12.68
N ARG A 213 -11.95 12.57 -13.68
CA ARG A 213 -12.65 12.54 -14.97
C ARG A 213 -13.21 11.16 -15.33
N LEU A 214 -12.95 10.13 -14.51
CA LEU A 214 -13.31 8.71 -14.74
C LEU A 214 -13.15 8.28 -16.22
N ALA A 215 -12.11 8.80 -16.86
CA ALA A 215 -11.71 8.45 -18.21
C ALA A 215 -10.45 7.58 -18.12
N ALA A 216 -10.46 6.44 -18.82
CA ALA A 216 -9.34 5.52 -18.86
C ALA A 216 -8.44 5.83 -20.06
N ILE A 217 -7.12 5.77 -19.84
CA ILE A 217 -6.09 5.76 -20.89
C ILE A 217 -5.38 4.41 -20.79
N ILE A 218 -5.40 3.65 -21.88
CA ILE A 218 -4.79 2.32 -21.95
C ILE A 218 -3.40 2.46 -22.59
N ILE A 219 -2.39 1.91 -21.94
CA ILE A 219 -1.04 1.78 -22.50
C ILE A 219 -0.77 0.28 -22.71
N SER A 220 -0.67 -0.12 -23.99
CA SER A 220 -0.37 -1.49 -24.43
C SER A 220 1.08 -1.64 -24.87
#